data_AF-A0AAD9QZH3-F1
#
_entry.id   AF-A0AAD9QZH3-F1
#
_cell.length_a   1.000
_cell.length_b   1.000
_cell.length_c   1.000
_cell.angle_alpha   90.00
_cell.angle_beta   90.00
_cell.angle_gamma   90.00
#
_symmetry.space_group_name_H-M   'P 1'
#
loop_
_entity.id
_entity.type
_entity.pdbx_description
1 polymer ?
#
loop_
_entity_poly.entity_id
_entity_poly.type
_entity_poly.pdbx_seq_one_letter_code
_entity_poly.pdbx_strand_id
1 'polypeptide(L)'
;MAKYGCEVFAFDPSMGKEDHKHSEGVMFFNQALSDINQERLITSTNDSDQYEKEAWKSRTLAMTIEELGHSQRKIDIVKIDIESDEWICLRHMLADGTLRSHVRQLDVEYHIIMTSSNDLREYYSTVKWLERQGFRIFHSRRNPYCSECWEMSYINTNLVDLTLN
;
A
#
# COMPACT_ATOMS: atom_id res chain seq x y z
N MET A 1 -5.62 15.36 6.47
CA MET A 1 -5.00 15.65 5.17
C MET A 1 -5.83 16.62 4.34
N ALA A 2 -7.04 16.28 3.89
CA ALA A 2 -7.86 17.17 3.05
C ALA A 2 -8.14 18.57 3.64
N LYS A 3 -8.40 18.67 4.96
CA LYS A 3 -8.54 19.97 5.66
C LYS A 3 -7.30 20.89 5.58
N TYR A 4 -6.15 20.32 5.25
CA TYR A 4 -4.88 21.05 5.07
C TYR A 4 -4.55 21.25 3.57
N GLY A 5 -5.49 21.00 2.66
CA GLY A 5 -5.34 21.22 1.21
C GLY A 5 -4.77 20.04 0.43
N CYS A 6 -4.54 18.89 1.07
CA CYS A 6 -4.06 17.70 0.35
C CYS A 6 -5.19 17.01 -0.42
N GLU A 7 -4.86 16.49 -1.60
CA GLU A 7 -5.72 15.52 -2.29
C GLU A 7 -5.51 14.13 -1.68
N VAL A 8 -6.59 13.44 -1.34
CA VAL A 8 -6.55 12.12 -0.70
C VAL A 8 -7.28 11.12 -1.57
N PHE A 9 -6.62 10.01 -1.88
CA PHE A 9 -7.17 8.89 -2.65
C PHE A 9 -7.12 7.67 -1.72
N ALA A 10 -8.30 7.18 -1.33
CA ALA A 10 -8.46 6.05 -0.43
C ALA A 10 -8.94 4.83 -1.22
N PHE A 11 -8.42 3.65 -0.88
CA PHE A 11 -8.65 2.41 -1.61
C PHE A 11 -9.04 1.33 -0.61
N ASP A 12 -10.24 0.77 -0.73
CA ASP A 12 -10.67 -0.33 0.13
C ASP A 12 -11.83 -1.11 -0.52
N PRO A 13 -11.56 -2.27 -1.15
CA PRO A 13 -12.61 -3.05 -1.79
C PRO A 13 -13.50 -3.81 -0.78
N SER A 14 -13.06 -3.96 0.48
CA SER A 14 -13.81 -4.68 1.51
C SER A 14 -15.04 -3.91 2.01
N MET A 15 -15.06 -2.59 1.83
CA MET A 15 -16.20 -1.75 2.21
C MET A 15 -17.47 -2.01 1.38
N GLY A 16 -17.37 -2.71 0.26
CA GLY A 16 -18.51 -2.98 -0.63
C GLY A 16 -19.15 -1.72 -1.22
N LYS A 17 -18.35 -0.66 -1.40
CA LYS A 17 -18.78 0.62 -1.98
C LYS A 17 -18.11 0.82 -3.31
N GLU A 18 -18.87 1.30 -4.29
CA GLU A 18 -18.33 1.76 -5.57
C GLU A 18 -17.44 3.00 -5.43
N ASP A 19 -16.67 3.29 -6.47
CA ASP A 19 -15.86 4.52 -6.57
C ASP A 19 -16.74 5.75 -6.37
N HIS A 20 -16.34 6.65 -5.47
CA HIS A 20 -17.12 7.86 -5.19
C HIS A 20 -16.27 9.00 -4.62
N LYS A 21 -16.78 10.22 -4.76
CA LYS A 21 -16.27 11.36 -3.99
C LYS A 21 -16.77 11.23 -2.56
N HIS A 22 -15.87 10.87 -1.65
CA HIS A 22 -16.20 10.73 -0.23
C HIS A 22 -16.48 12.09 0.42
N SER A 23 -15.62 13.08 0.13
CA SER A 23 -15.79 14.47 0.57
C SER A 23 -14.94 15.42 -0.29
N GLU A 24 -14.95 16.71 0.01
CA GLU A 24 -14.06 17.67 -0.67
C GLU A 24 -12.58 17.29 -0.45
N GLY A 25 -11.84 17.13 -1.54
CA GLY A 25 -10.43 16.69 -1.51
C GLY A 25 -10.21 15.21 -1.19
N VAL A 26 -11.27 14.39 -1.09
CA VAL A 26 -11.15 12.94 -0.81
C VAL A 26 -11.95 12.12 -1.81
N MET A 27 -11.24 11.28 -2.56
CA MET A 27 -11.79 10.27 -3.47
C MET A 27 -11.62 8.88 -2.87
N PHE A 28 -12.61 8.02 -3.07
CA PHE A 28 -12.61 6.64 -2.66
C PHE A 28 -12.70 5.72 -3.87
N PHE A 29 -11.96 4.61 -3.85
CA PHE A 29 -11.90 3.61 -4.91
C PHE A 29 -12.12 2.19 -4.36
N ASN A 30 -12.95 1.43 -5.06
CA ASN A 30 -13.19 0.00 -4.84
C ASN A 30 -12.08 -0.82 -5.51
N GLN A 31 -10.87 -0.78 -4.94
CA GLN A 31 -9.69 -1.38 -5.53
C GLN A 31 -8.70 -1.84 -4.47
N ALA A 32 -8.21 -3.08 -4.60
CA ALA A 32 -7.10 -3.59 -3.80
C ALA A 32 -5.74 -3.12 -4.33
N LEU A 33 -4.78 -2.93 -3.43
CA LEU A 33 -3.36 -2.94 -3.79
C LEU A 33 -2.88 -4.39 -3.93
N SER A 34 -2.13 -4.70 -4.98
CA SER A 34 -1.60 -6.04 -5.24
C SER A 34 -0.28 -5.96 -6.03
N ASP A 35 0.40 -7.09 -6.20
CA ASP A 35 1.52 -7.28 -7.12
C ASP A 35 1.07 -7.60 -8.56
N ILE A 36 -0.24 -7.75 -8.78
CA ILE A 36 -0.82 -7.96 -10.11
C ILE A 36 -1.91 -6.93 -10.43
N ASN A 37 -2.16 -6.75 -11.73
CA ASN A 37 -3.30 -5.99 -12.22
C ASN A 37 -4.40 -6.95 -12.64
N GLN A 38 -5.58 -6.82 -12.02
CA GLN A 38 -6.73 -7.68 -12.29
C GLN A 38 -8.02 -6.86 -12.28
N GLU A 39 -8.88 -7.09 -13.25
CA GLU A 39 -10.27 -6.59 -13.20
C GLU A 39 -11.11 -7.43 -12.25
N ARG A 40 -12.15 -6.80 -11.68
CA ARG A 40 -13.10 -7.51 -10.81
C ARG A 40 -13.67 -8.72 -11.55
N LEU A 41 -13.53 -9.91 -10.96
CA LEU A 41 -14.13 -11.14 -11.47
C LEU A 41 -15.33 -11.51 -10.60
N ILE A 42 -16.50 -11.63 -11.24
CA ILE A 42 -17.69 -12.22 -10.64
C ILE A 42 -17.81 -13.62 -11.25
N THR A 43 -17.38 -14.66 -10.53
CA THR A 43 -17.63 -16.03 -10.96
C THR A 43 -18.99 -16.46 -10.43
N SER A 44 -19.99 -16.51 -11.31
CA SER A 44 -21.23 -17.21 -11.02
C SER A 44 -20.94 -18.71 -11.00
N THR A 45 -20.74 -19.30 -9.83
CA THR A 45 -20.81 -20.76 -9.71
C THR A 45 -22.28 -21.15 -9.76
N ASN A 46 -22.75 -21.52 -10.95
CA ASN A 46 -23.94 -22.35 -11.06
C ASN A 46 -23.68 -23.64 -10.25
N ASP A 47 -24.68 -24.03 -9.47
CA ASP A 47 -24.74 -25.20 -8.57
C ASP A 47 -24.26 -24.99 -7.11
N SER A 48 -25.26 -24.72 -6.27
CA SER A 48 -25.42 -25.11 -4.85
C SER A 48 -24.38 -24.75 -3.79
N ASP A 49 -23.21 -24.21 -4.11
CA ASP A 49 -22.25 -23.72 -3.11
C ASP A 49 -22.27 -22.18 -3.07
N GLN A 50 -23.02 -21.62 -2.12
CA GLN A 50 -23.23 -20.17 -1.92
C GLN A 50 -22.01 -19.43 -1.35
N TYR A 51 -20.89 -19.48 -2.06
CA TYR A 51 -19.80 -18.52 -1.85
C TYR A 51 -19.33 -18.02 -3.21
N GLU A 52 -19.90 -16.90 -3.67
CA GLU A 52 -19.31 -16.11 -4.74
C GLU A 52 -17.88 -15.74 -4.29
N LYS A 53 -16.87 -16.40 -4.88
CA LYS A 53 -15.47 -15.97 -4.75
C LYS A 53 -15.29 -14.77 -5.67
N GLU A 54 -15.79 -13.62 -5.26
CA GLU A 54 -15.53 -12.36 -5.96
C GLU A 54 -14.03 -12.05 -5.87
N ALA A 55 -13.34 -12.00 -7.00
CA ALA A 55 -12.00 -11.42 -7.04
C ALA A 55 -12.16 -9.90 -7.15
N TRP A 56 -11.61 -9.16 -6.20
CA TRP A 56 -11.62 -7.70 -6.23
C TRP A 56 -10.85 -7.16 -7.44
N LYS A 57 -11.24 -5.97 -7.93
CA LYS A 57 -10.36 -5.20 -8.81
C LYS A 57 -9.07 -4.94 -8.03
N SER A 58 -7.94 -5.35 -8.58
CA SER A 58 -6.64 -5.13 -7.95
C SER A 58 -5.68 -4.46 -8.92
N ARG A 59 -4.77 -3.65 -8.37
CA ARG A 59 -3.76 -2.93 -9.13
C ARG A 59 -2.44 -2.91 -8.39
N THR A 60 -1.36 -2.89 -9.16
CA THR A 60 -0.06 -2.44 -8.65
C THR A 60 -0.10 -0.94 -8.34
N LEU A 61 0.82 -0.48 -7.48
CA LEU A 61 0.93 0.96 -7.22
C LEU A 61 1.27 1.74 -8.51
N ALA A 62 2.11 1.16 -9.38
CA ALA A 62 2.46 1.76 -10.66
C ALA A 62 1.22 2.02 -11.53
N MET A 63 0.36 1.00 -11.68
CA MET A 63 -0.87 1.12 -12.47
C MET A 63 -1.86 2.09 -11.81
N THR A 64 -1.94 2.09 -10.47
CA THR A 64 -2.78 3.05 -9.74
C THR A 64 -2.34 4.50 -9.98
N ILE A 65 -1.03 4.76 -9.95
CA ILE A 65 -0.46 6.08 -10.28
C ILE A 65 -0.83 6.49 -11.70
N GLU A 66 -0.73 5.56 -12.66
CA GLU A 66 -1.06 5.79 -14.06
C GLU A 66 -2.55 6.08 -14.27
N GLU A 67 -3.45 5.25 -13.73
CA GLU A 67 -4.91 5.41 -13.86
C GLU A 67 -5.40 6.74 -13.25
N LEU A 68 -4.73 7.23 -12.20
CA LEU A 68 -5.03 8.53 -11.59
C LEU A 68 -4.37 9.72 -12.32
N GLY A 69 -3.57 9.49 -13.36
CA GLY A 69 -2.83 10.55 -14.06
C GLY A 69 -1.72 11.18 -13.22
N HIS A 70 -1.22 10.46 -12.21
CA HIS A 70 -0.21 10.95 -11.26
C HIS A 70 1.24 10.66 -11.69
N SER A 71 1.47 10.10 -12.88
CA SER A 71 2.82 9.68 -13.34
C SER A 71 3.82 10.84 -13.45
N GLN A 72 3.36 12.09 -13.56
CA GLN A 72 4.23 13.28 -13.64
C GLN A 72 4.40 14.03 -12.32
N ARG A 73 3.86 13.51 -11.20
CA ARG A 73 4.01 14.10 -9.86
C ARG A 73 4.59 13.11 -8.87
N LYS A 74 5.15 13.62 -7.78
CA LYS A 74 5.53 12.80 -6.62
C LYS A 74 4.33 12.68 -5.69
N ILE A 75 4.17 11.49 -5.11
CA ILE A 75 3.22 11.24 -4.03
C ILE A 75 3.93 11.58 -2.72
N ASP A 76 3.31 12.46 -1.93
CA ASP A 76 3.88 12.90 -0.67
C ASP A 76 3.85 11.78 0.39
N ILE A 77 2.73 11.06 0.48
CA ILE A 77 2.54 9.96 1.45
C ILE A 77 1.78 8.82 0.78
N VAL A 78 2.29 7.59 0.92
CA VAL A 78 1.53 6.35 0.70
C VAL A 78 1.40 5.66 2.05
N LYS A 79 0.15 5.41 2.50
CA LYS A 79 -0.13 4.57 3.68
C LYS A 79 -0.67 3.23 3.20
N ILE A 80 -0.16 2.14 3.77
CA ILE A 80 -0.54 0.76 3.44
C ILE A 80 -0.93 0.03 4.73
N ASP A 81 -2.09 -0.60 4.68
CA ASP A 81 -2.67 -1.45 5.72
C ASP A 81 -3.65 -2.39 4.99
N ILE A 82 -3.18 -3.58 4.63
CA ILE A 82 -3.85 -4.51 3.70
C ILE A 82 -3.71 -5.97 4.17
N GLU A 83 -3.72 -6.19 5.48
CA GLU A 83 -3.91 -7.52 6.09
C GLU A 83 -2.89 -8.58 5.61
N SER A 84 -1.60 -8.32 5.75
CA SER A 84 -0.45 -9.17 5.38
C SER A 84 0.01 -9.13 3.93
N ASP A 85 -0.81 -8.63 3.00
CA ASP A 85 -0.40 -8.45 1.60
C ASP A 85 0.64 -7.31 1.43
N GLU A 86 1.01 -6.60 2.50
CA GLU A 86 2.06 -5.58 2.46
C GLU A 86 3.37 -6.18 1.95
N TRP A 87 3.72 -7.39 2.35
CA TRP A 87 5.02 -7.97 2.06
C TRP A 87 5.23 -8.27 0.58
N ILE A 88 4.21 -8.82 -0.08
CA ILE A 88 4.26 -9.11 -1.52
C ILE A 88 4.22 -7.80 -2.33
N CYS A 89 3.34 -6.87 -1.94
CA CYS A 89 3.22 -5.58 -2.60
C CYS A 89 4.50 -4.74 -2.46
N LEU A 90 5.10 -4.68 -1.27
CA LEU A 90 6.37 -3.97 -1.03
C LEU A 90 7.49 -4.53 -1.91
N ARG A 91 7.63 -5.86 -1.98
CA ARG A 91 8.63 -6.47 -2.86
C ARG A 91 8.41 -6.14 -4.33
N HIS A 92 7.16 -6.16 -4.80
CA HIS A 92 6.84 -5.75 -6.17
C HIS A 92 7.23 -4.28 -6.41
N MET A 93 6.78 -3.36 -5.56
CA MET A 93 7.05 -1.93 -5.73
C MET A 93 8.54 -1.55 -5.54
N LEU A 94 9.31 -2.38 -4.83
CA LEU A 94 10.76 -2.27 -4.74
C LEU A 94 11.45 -2.79 -6.00
N ALA A 95 10.92 -3.86 -6.60
CA ALA A 95 11.42 -4.46 -7.83
C ALA A 95 11.21 -3.55 -9.04
N ASP A 96 10.01 -3.00 -9.21
CA ASP A 96 9.65 -2.12 -10.32
C ASP A 96 10.16 -0.67 -10.15
N GLY A 97 10.65 -0.32 -8.95
CA GLY A 97 11.21 0.99 -8.64
C GLY A 97 10.16 2.09 -8.38
N THR A 98 8.88 1.75 -8.31
CA THR A 98 7.78 2.70 -8.10
C THR A 98 7.95 3.46 -6.79
N LEU A 99 8.24 2.76 -5.68
CA LEU A 99 8.45 3.41 -4.38
C LEU A 99 9.60 4.43 -4.44
N ARG A 100 10.77 4.01 -4.93
CA ARG A 100 11.96 4.87 -4.98
C ARG A 100 11.74 6.12 -5.82
N SER A 101 11.01 5.99 -6.92
CA SER A 101 10.85 7.06 -7.90
C SER A 101 9.68 7.99 -7.60
N HIS A 102 8.57 7.53 -7.01
CA HIS A 102 7.35 8.32 -6.89
C HIS A 102 6.99 8.71 -5.46
N VAL A 103 7.45 8.00 -4.42
CA VAL A 103 6.92 8.13 -3.05
C VAL A 103 7.92 8.80 -2.11
N ARG A 104 7.55 9.95 -1.53
CA ARG A 104 8.38 10.69 -0.56
C ARG A 104 8.33 10.07 0.83
N GLN A 105 7.13 9.75 1.33
CA GLN A 105 6.93 9.08 2.61
C GLN A 105 6.11 7.82 2.42
N LEU A 106 6.51 6.77 3.13
CA LEU A 106 5.84 5.48 3.13
C LEU A 106 5.48 5.12 4.57
N ASP A 107 4.20 5.00 4.84
CA ASP A 107 3.66 4.51 6.11
C ASP A 107 3.09 3.11 5.88
N VAL A 108 3.47 2.13 6.70
CA VAL A 108 2.99 0.75 6.55
C VAL A 108 2.67 0.19 7.93
N GLU A 109 1.49 -0.42 8.07
CA GLU A 109 1.23 -1.36 9.16
C GLU A 109 1.74 -2.73 8.75
N TYR A 110 2.84 -3.18 9.35
CA TYR A 110 3.37 -4.51 9.15
C TYR A 110 2.58 -5.52 9.98
N HIS A 111 1.87 -6.40 9.29
CA HIS A 111 1.35 -7.65 9.84
C HIS A 111 2.49 -8.69 9.91
N ILE A 112 3.02 -8.94 11.10
CA ILE A 112 4.19 -9.81 11.34
C ILE A 112 3.73 -11.14 11.95
N ILE A 113 3.47 -12.12 11.10
CA ILE A 113 3.03 -13.45 11.51
C ILE A 113 4.19 -14.43 11.31
N MET A 114 4.87 -14.77 12.40
CA MET A 114 6.05 -15.65 12.35
C MET A 114 5.67 -17.10 12.62
N THR A 115 5.46 -17.87 11.55
CA THR A 115 5.23 -19.32 11.62
C THR A 115 6.51 -20.13 11.44
N SER A 116 7.52 -19.53 10.79
CA SER A 116 8.80 -20.17 10.47
C SER A 116 9.97 -19.18 10.51
N SER A 117 11.20 -19.71 10.59
CA SER A 117 12.43 -18.90 10.44
C SER A 117 12.57 -18.28 9.05
N ASN A 118 11.86 -18.79 8.04
CA ASN A 118 11.87 -18.22 6.70
C ASN A 118 11.10 -16.90 6.67
N ASP A 119 9.99 -16.80 7.39
CA ASP A 119 9.14 -15.59 7.44
C ASP A 119 9.96 -14.39 7.97
N LEU A 120 10.71 -14.59 9.07
CA LEU A 120 11.60 -13.57 9.61
C LEU A 120 12.66 -13.12 8.59
N ARG A 121 13.23 -14.06 7.84
CA ARG A 121 14.22 -13.75 6.80
C ARG A 121 13.58 -12.92 5.70
N GLU A 122 12.35 -13.23 5.30
CA GLU A 122 11.63 -12.49 4.28
C GLU A 122 11.34 -11.06 4.73
N TYR A 123 10.75 -10.88 5.92
CA TYR A 123 10.47 -9.57 6.48
C TYR A 123 11.73 -8.72 6.60
N TYR A 124 12.79 -9.29 7.19
CA TYR A 124 14.07 -8.60 7.32
C TYR A 124 14.66 -8.24 5.94
N SER A 125 14.60 -9.14 4.96
CA SER A 125 15.13 -8.88 3.61
C SER A 125 14.41 -7.72 2.92
N THR A 126 13.08 -7.63 3.06
CA THR A 126 12.27 -6.56 2.47
C THR A 126 12.58 -5.22 3.12
N VAL A 127 12.68 -5.16 4.46
CA VAL A 127 13.05 -3.94 5.18
C VAL A 127 14.47 -3.49 4.82
N LYS A 128 15.44 -4.42 4.72
CA LYS A 128 16.79 -4.08 4.26
C LYS A 128 16.82 -3.60 2.81
N TRP A 129 15.91 -4.08 1.95
CA TRP A 129 15.81 -3.60 0.58
C TRP A 129 15.24 -2.18 0.50
N LEU A 130 14.22 -1.85 1.29
CA LEU A 130 13.76 -0.47 1.49
C LEU A 130 14.91 0.46 1.87
N GLU A 131 15.71 0.08 2.87
CA GLU A 131 16.86 0.87 3.30
C GLU A 131 17.90 1.08 2.19
N ARG A 132 18.20 0.04 1.41
CA ARG A 132 19.12 0.12 0.26
C ARG A 132 18.58 1.02 -0.87
N GLN A 133 17.26 1.15 -0.97
CA GLN A 133 16.59 2.03 -1.94
C GLN A 133 16.45 3.48 -1.42
N GLY A 134 16.97 3.80 -0.23
CA GLY A 134 16.99 5.16 0.33
C GLY A 134 15.84 5.49 1.27
N PHE A 135 15.05 4.51 1.68
CA PHE A 135 14.06 4.71 2.73
C PHE A 135 14.72 4.64 4.11
N ARG A 136 14.35 5.54 5.03
CA ARG A 136 14.84 5.56 6.41
C ARG A 136 13.67 5.61 7.37
N ILE A 137 13.68 4.75 8.38
CA ILE A 137 12.69 4.77 9.45
C ILE A 137 12.89 6.06 10.25
N PHE A 138 11.83 6.85 10.39
CA PHE A 138 11.84 8.03 11.28
C PHE A 138 10.86 7.89 12.44
N HIS A 139 9.92 6.95 12.35
CA HIS A 139 8.99 6.64 13.42
C HIS A 139 8.55 5.17 13.35
N SER A 140 8.35 4.57 14.51
CA SER A 140 7.75 3.24 14.64
C SER A 140 6.95 3.14 15.93
N ARG A 141 5.85 2.41 15.88
CA ARG A 141 5.05 2.09 17.06
C ARG A 141 4.37 0.74 16.88
N ARG A 142 4.15 0.03 17.99
CA ARG A 142 3.26 -1.13 17.99
C ARG A 142 1.81 -0.67 17.88
N ASN A 143 0.98 -1.37 17.10
CA ASN A 143 -0.47 -1.17 17.14
C ASN A 143 -1.02 -1.73 18.47
N PRO A 144 -1.68 -0.92 19.33
CA PRO A 144 -2.20 -1.40 20.61
C PRO A 144 -3.39 -2.36 20.50
N TYR A 145 -4.03 -2.43 19.32
CA TYR A 145 -5.23 -3.25 19.08
C TYR A 145 -4.94 -4.52 18.29
N CYS A 146 -3.73 -4.69 17.77
CA CYS A 146 -3.30 -5.90 17.07
C CYS A 146 -1.99 -6.42 17.67
N SER A 147 -1.98 -7.68 18.10
CA SER A 147 -0.81 -8.28 18.76
C SER A 147 0.40 -8.43 17.83
N GLU A 148 0.14 -8.55 16.53
CA GLU A 148 1.10 -8.89 15.47
C GLU A 148 1.37 -7.72 14.52
N CYS A 149 0.82 -6.53 14.79
CA CYS A 149 0.91 -5.39 13.89
C CYS A 149 1.87 -4.30 14.39
N TRP A 150 2.67 -3.76 13.48
CA TRP A 150 3.62 -2.69 13.76
C TRP A 150 3.53 -1.57 12.73
N GLU A 151 3.28 -0.35 13.20
CA GLU A 151 3.20 0.80 12.32
C GLU A 151 4.57 1.43 12.14
N MET A 152 5.00 1.51 10.89
CA MET A 152 6.32 1.92 10.48
C MET A 152 6.23 3.09 9.50
N SER A 153 6.98 4.15 9.77
CA SER A 153 7.01 5.34 8.91
C SER A 153 8.41 5.55 8.37
N TYR A 154 8.49 5.68 7.05
CA TYR A 154 9.73 5.82 6.29
C TYR A 154 9.75 7.14 5.51
N ILE A 155 10.93 7.76 5.45
CA ILE A 155 11.23 8.91 4.58
C ILE A 155 12.16 8.44 3.45
N ASN A 156 11.84 8.78 2.20
CA ASN A 156 12.67 8.50 1.04
C ASN A 156 13.69 9.64 0.86
N THR A 157 14.94 9.39 1.27
CA THR A 157 16.00 10.40 1.23
C THR A 157 16.45 10.78 -0.18
N ASN A 158 15.98 10.08 -1.22
CA ASN A 158 16.26 10.46 -2.61
C ASN A 158 15.32 11.56 -3.13
N LEU A 159 14.18 11.78 -2.48
CA LEU A 159 13.11 12.67 -2.96
C LEU A 159 12.82 13.83 -2.01
N VAL A 160 13.61 13.96 -0.95
CA VAL A 160 13.47 15.02 0.05
C VAL A 160 14.82 15.72 0.15
N ASP A 161 14.84 17.00 -0.21
CA ASP A 161 15.97 17.88 0.09
C ASP A 161 15.91 18.22 1.59
N LEU A 162 16.51 17.35 2.40
CA LEU A 162 16.80 17.68 3.78
C LEU A 162 17.98 18.64 3.77
N THR A 163 17.73 19.94 3.68
CA THR A 163 18.73 20.95 4.06
C THR A 163 18.92 20.84 5.56
N LEU A 164 19.93 20.06 5.97
CA LEU A 164 20.43 20.06 7.34
C LEU A 164 21.08 21.43 7.56
N ASN A 165 20.31 22.38 8.09
CA ASN A 165 20.83 23.63 8.64
C ASN A 165 21.52 23.36 9.98
#